data_AF-A0A536C806-F1
#
_entry.id   AF-A0A536C806-F1
#
_cell.length_a   1.000
_cell.length_b   1.000
_cell.length_c   1.000
_cell.angle_alpha   90.00
_cell.angle_beta   90.00
_cell.angle_gamma   90.00
#
_symmetry.space_group_name_H-M   'P 1'
#
loop_
_entity.id
_entity.type
_entity.pdbx_description
1 polymer ?
#
loop_
_entity_poly.entity_id
_entity_poly.type
_entity_poly.pdbx_seq_one_letter_code
_entity_poly.pdbx_strand_id
1 'polypeptide(L)'
;MHSDAGAVHSSNGVSPAAQLDLGFAERRTSVLEGVEEVTLPKTIVKRDGRIVAFDPMRIERAISRCFAALGRTAYTPIPELAVRVVNIMSARPAQPTVEIVQDAVELTLQAAGEFEAAKAYILYRAEHAKQRQERPVPDQVRAAFAEADRVFPTPIQKFQFFDKYSRFDYDKGRRETWIETVDRAVSFLHELVQTNTGADLGSELYERLRRMILEMKSMPSMRLLAMAGPPARRDNTSIYNCSALPVDSIEAFCEALLISMAGCGVGFSVESRYVENFPRVQRQRGGVTLRHTVEDSAQGWAAAVRLGMQTWFEGGDIDFNFDEVRPAGSPLRTKGGRASGPGPLHTMLEFARARVLARQGMHLRPIDAHDIMCMVGNAAVSGGVRRTAMISLFDYDDLEMRLCKSGDFERDNSQRWNANNSAVWPERGLDQIQVIEQVLDMVKSQRGEPGIFNRQATLDLQPERRKRFGYTEYLTNPCGEIVLRKWGFCNLSVAVARSDDTFESLKDKVEVA
;
A
#
# COMPACT_ATOMS: atom_id res chain seq x y z
N MET A 1 -11.55 49.84 74.49
CA MET A 1 -11.46 48.68 75.41
C MET A 1 -10.89 47.54 74.57
N HIS A 2 -9.56 47.43 74.42
CA HIS A 2 -8.65 46.59 75.24
C HIS A 2 -9.21 45.17 75.42
N SER A 3 -8.56 44.07 75.04
CA SER A 3 -7.13 43.68 74.90
C SER A 3 -7.07 42.40 74.03
N ASP A 4 -6.23 42.22 73.01
CA ASP A 4 -4.77 41.96 72.97
C ASP A 4 -4.21 40.75 73.75
N ALA A 5 -3.65 39.78 73.00
CA ALA A 5 -2.53 38.85 73.24
C ALA A 5 -2.77 37.51 72.49
N GLY A 6 -1.89 36.89 71.70
CA GLY A 6 -0.51 37.14 71.29
C GLY A 6 -0.11 36.08 70.24
N ALA A 7 0.90 36.42 69.43
CA ALA A 7 1.35 35.80 68.18
C ALA A 7 1.99 34.40 68.28
N VAL A 8 2.07 33.66 67.16
CA VAL A 8 3.31 33.07 66.58
C VAL A 8 3.15 32.82 65.06
N HIS A 9 4.13 33.28 64.28
CA HIS A 9 4.34 33.02 62.84
C HIS A 9 4.69 31.55 62.53
N SER A 10 4.23 31.01 61.40
CA SER A 10 5.13 30.30 60.46
C SER A 10 4.45 29.99 59.12
N SER A 11 5.06 30.51 58.06
CA SER A 11 4.93 30.05 56.67
C SER A 11 5.24 28.56 56.54
N ASN A 12 4.38 27.78 55.88
CA ASN A 12 4.76 26.47 55.35
C ASN A 12 4.39 26.38 53.87
N GLY A 13 5.44 26.44 53.05
CA GLY A 13 5.39 26.18 51.63
C GLY A 13 4.97 24.73 51.35
N VAL A 14 4.25 24.57 50.25
CA VAL A 14 3.88 23.28 49.69
C VAL A 14 5.14 22.62 49.12
N SER A 15 5.60 21.55 49.76
CA SER A 15 6.66 20.67 49.25
C SER A 15 6.14 19.84 48.06
N PRO A 16 6.93 19.64 46.99
CA PRO A 16 6.57 18.73 45.91
C PRO A 16 6.52 17.28 46.40
N ALA A 17 5.62 16.50 45.78
CA ALA A 17 5.38 15.10 46.04
C ALA A 17 6.68 14.28 45.99
N ALA A 18 7.00 13.62 47.09
CA ALA A 18 8.09 12.65 47.17
C ALA A 18 7.81 11.49 46.20
N GLN A 19 8.66 11.33 45.19
CA GLN A 19 8.81 10.08 44.46
C GLN A 19 9.28 9.02 45.45
N LEU A 20 8.40 8.07 45.78
CA LEU A 20 8.80 6.82 46.43
C LEU A 20 9.54 5.98 45.38
N ASP A 21 10.87 5.95 45.52
CA ASP A 21 11.75 5.04 44.79
C ASP A 21 11.52 3.60 45.29
N LEU A 22 11.00 2.74 44.41
CA LEU A 22 10.55 1.38 44.73
C LEU A 22 11.63 0.30 44.50
N GLY A 23 12.91 0.67 44.41
CA GLY A 23 14.01 -0.32 44.50
C GLY A 23 13.99 -1.39 43.42
N PHE A 24 13.57 -1.06 42.20
CA PHE A 24 13.63 -1.98 41.04
C PHE A 24 15.07 -2.36 40.66
N ALA A 25 16.07 -1.55 41.04
CA ALA A 25 17.47 -1.79 40.73
C ALA A 25 18.14 -2.87 41.62
N GLU A 26 17.64 -3.10 42.84
CA GLU A 26 18.40 -3.84 43.87
C GLU A 26 18.04 -5.33 44.00
N ARG A 27 17.11 -5.85 43.21
CA ARG A 27 16.82 -7.31 43.16
C ARG A 27 17.53 -8.02 42.01
N ARG A 28 18.81 -7.71 41.80
CA ARG A 28 19.70 -8.38 40.83
C ARG A 28 20.86 -9.07 41.54
N THR A 29 20.61 -10.21 42.18
CA THR A 29 21.60 -11.24 42.58
C THR A 29 20.81 -12.42 43.15
N SER A 30 20.99 -13.70 42.83
CA SER A 30 21.75 -14.46 41.83
C SER A 30 21.22 -15.89 41.91
N VAL A 31 20.93 -16.55 40.79
CA VAL A 31 21.33 -17.95 40.51
C VAL A 31 21.25 -18.15 38.99
N LEU A 32 22.32 -18.67 38.39
CA LEU A 32 22.55 -19.02 36.97
C LEU A 32 23.15 -17.90 36.10
N GLU A 33 24.42 -18.10 35.76
CA GLU A 33 25.23 -17.34 34.82
C GLU A 33 24.70 -17.49 33.39
N GLY A 34 24.56 -16.37 32.67
CA GLY A 34 24.23 -16.32 31.24
C GLY A 34 22.79 -15.92 30.92
N VAL A 35 22.42 -14.65 31.12
CA VAL A 35 21.16 -14.11 30.61
C VAL A 35 21.45 -12.74 29.97
N GLU A 36 21.10 -12.59 28.69
CA GLU A 36 21.07 -11.32 27.97
C GLU A 36 20.34 -10.26 28.80
N GLU A 37 20.81 -9.00 28.79
CA GLU A 37 20.09 -7.91 29.45
C GLU A 37 18.69 -7.76 28.85
N VAL A 38 17.69 -8.27 29.57
CA VAL A 38 16.28 -8.20 29.22
C VAL A 38 15.84 -6.72 29.24
N THR A 39 15.91 -6.05 28.08
CA THR A 39 15.52 -4.65 27.94
C THR A 39 14.01 -4.50 27.87
N LEU A 40 13.45 -3.56 28.64
CA LEU A 40 12.02 -3.23 28.59
C LEU A 40 11.62 -2.69 27.20
N PRO A 41 10.47 -3.11 26.64
CA PRO A 41 9.94 -2.48 25.44
C PRO A 41 9.76 -0.98 25.69
N LYS A 42 10.31 -0.12 24.83
CA LYS A 42 10.15 1.34 24.98
C LYS A 42 8.73 1.80 24.67
N THR A 43 8.02 1.08 23.79
CA THR A 43 6.73 1.50 23.24
C THR A 43 5.78 0.32 23.02
N ILE A 44 4.49 0.61 22.86
CA ILE A 44 3.40 -0.35 22.63
C ILE A 44 2.46 0.14 21.53
N VAL A 45 1.99 -0.78 20.67
CA VAL A 45 1.00 -0.50 19.62
C VAL A 45 -0.41 -0.66 20.20
N LYS A 46 -1.17 0.43 20.22
CA LYS A 46 -2.60 0.46 20.58
C LYS A 46 -3.46 -0.16 19.48
N ARG A 47 -4.70 -0.51 19.82
CA ARG A 47 -5.66 -1.15 18.90
C ARG A 47 -6.06 -0.29 17.70
N ASP A 48 -5.94 1.03 17.84
CA ASP A 48 -6.13 2.03 16.78
C ASP A 48 -4.86 2.27 15.95
N GLY A 49 -3.79 1.50 16.20
CA GLY A 49 -2.52 1.59 15.51
C GLY A 49 -1.57 2.66 16.06
N ARG A 50 -1.95 3.47 17.06
CA ARG A 50 -1.06 4.47 17.67
C ARG A 50 0.07 3.81 18.46
N ILE A 51 1.27 4.36 18.38
CA ILE A 51 2.43 3.94 19.18
C ILE A 51 2.56 4.88 20.36
N VAL A 52 2.59 4.34 21.57
CA VAL A 52 2.75 5.12 22.81
C VAL A 52 3.83 4.50 23.68
N ALA A 53 4.33 5.23 24.68
CA ALA A 53 5.28 4.69 25.66
C ALA A 53 4.70 3.46 26.39
N PHE A 54 5.53 2.44 26.59
CA PHE A 54 5.15 1.27 27.37
C PHE A 54 5.16 1.66 28.86
N ASP A 55 4.05 1.39 29.56
CA ASP A 55 3.86 1.72 30.98
C ASP A 55 3.53 0.42 31.74
N PRO A 56 4.52 -0.18 32.44
CA PRO A 56 4.33 -1.40 33.22
C PRO A 56 3.23 -1.28 34.28
N MET A 57 3.03 -0.09 34.87
CA MET A 57 2.01 0.12 35.90
C MET A 57 0.58 -0.04 35.36
N ARG A 58 0.37 -0.01 34.04
CA ARG A 58 -0.94 -0.31 33.46
C ARG A 58 -1.30 -1.78 33.56
N ILE A 59 -0.31 -2.67 33.52
CA ILE A 59 -0.50 -4.12 33.67
C ILE A 59 -0.92 -4.42 35.10
N GLU A 60 -0.17 -3.89 36.06
CA GLU A 60 -0.47 -4.03 37.49
C GLU A 60 -1.87 -3.50 37.82
N ARG A 61 -2.20 -2.28 37.37
CA ARG A 61 -3.55 -1.72 37.56
C ARG A 61 -4.66 -2.57 36.94
N ALA A 62 -4.41 -3.19 35.79
CA ALA A 62 -5.39 -4.07 35.15
C ALA A 62 -5.63 -5.35 35.97
N ILE A 63 -4.56 -5.96 36.46
CA ILE A 63 -4.63 -7.15 37.34
C ILE A 63 -5.30 -6.79 38.66
N SER A 64 -4.93 -5.68 39.31
CA SER A 64 -5.55 -5.20 40.54
C SER A 64 -7.06 -4.98 40.39
N ARG A 65 -7.49 -4.38 39.28
CA ARG A 65 -8.92 -4.19 38.98
C ARG A 65 -9.65 -5.51 38.77
N CYS A 66 -8.98 -6.52 38.18
CA CYS A 66 -9.55 -7.85 38.01
C CYS A 66 -9.84 -8.50 39.38
N PHE A 67 -8.85 -8.50 40.28
CA PHE A 67 -9.01 -9.05 41.63
C PHE A 67 -10.03 -8.26 42.47
N ALA A 68 -10.01 -6.93 42.38
CA ALA A 68 -10.99 -6.07 43.06
C ALA A 68 -12.42 -6.34 42.59
N ALA A 69 -12.64 -6.53 41.28
CA ALA A 69 -13.96 -6.87 40.74
C ALA A 69 -14.48 -8.24 41.22
N LEU A 70 -13.57 -9.14 41.59
CA LEU A 70 -13.90 -10.45 42.14
C LEU A 70 -14.03 -10.44 43.68
N GLY A 71 -13.77 -9.31 44.33
CA GLY A 71 -13.81 -9.18 45.78
C GLY A 71 -12.81 -10.06 46.52
N ARG A 72 -11.66 -10.39 45.90
CA ARG A 72 -10.67 -11.30 46.47
C ARG A 72 -9.25 -10.75 46.39
N THR A 73 -8.36 -11.31 47.21
CA THR A 73 -6.92 -11.09 47.11
C THR A 73 -6.26 -12.19 46.28
N ALA A 74 -5.24 -11.83 45.50
CA ALA A 74 -4.43 -12.80 44.75
C ALA A 74 -3.59 -13.66 45.71
N TYR A 75 -3.39 -14.94 45.38
CA TYR A 75 -2.45 -15.83 46.05
C TYR A 75 -1.00 -15.40 45.77
N THR A 76 -0.73 -15.02 44.52
CA THR A 76 0.55 -14.42 44.13
C THR A 76 0.43 -12.88 44.20
N PRO A 77 1.36 -12.17 44.86
CA PRO A 77 1.33 -10.71 44.90
C PRO A 77 1.18 -10.09 43.51
N ILE A 78 0.23 -9.16 43.34
CA ILE A 78 -0.07 -8.52 42.05
C ILE A 78 1.17 -7.88 41.39
N PRO A 79 2.08 -7.19 42.12
CA PRO A 79 3.32 -6.68 41.54
C PRO A 79 4.19 -7.79 40.92
N GLU A 80 4.21 -8.98 41.53
CA GLU A 80 4.97 -10.12 41.00
C GLU A 80 4.34 -10.67 39.71
N LEU A 81 3.01 -10.76 39.66
CA LEU A 81 2.29 -11.12 38.42
C LEU A 81 2.56 -10.12 37.30
N ALA A 82 2.56 -8.82 37.61
CA ALA A 82 2.86 -7.77 36.64
C ALA A 82 4.30 -7.88 36.11
N VAL A 83 5.27 -8.15 36.99
CA VAL A 83 6.67 -8.37 36.60
C VAL A 83 6.82 -9.58 35.68
N ARG A 84 6.12 -10.69 35.93
CA ARG A 84 6.15 -11.86 35.04
C ARG A 84 5.66 -11.52 33.63
N VAL A 85 4.57 -10.77 33.50
CA VAL A 85 4.06 -10.30 32.20
C VAL A 85 5.10 -9.41 31.52
N VAL A 86 5.70 -8.48 32.25
CA VAL A 86 6.74 -7.58 31.73
C VAL A 86 7.94 -8.37 31.22
N ASN A 87 8.40 -9.39 31.94
CA ASN A 87 9.50 -10.26 31.51
C ASN A 87 9.17 -11.00 30.22
N ILE A 88 7.92 -11.50 30.06
CA ILE A 88 7.45 -12.12 28.80
C ILE A 88 7.52 -11.11 27.65
N MET A 89 7.22 -9.83 27.91
CA MET A 89 7.28 -8.79 26.88
C MET A 89 8.72 -8.41 26.52
N SER A 90 9.61 -8.36 27.51
CA SER A 90 11.02 -8.02 27.29
C SER A 90 11.82 -9.15 26.63
N ALA A 91 11.39 -10.40 26.77
CA ALA A 91 11.98 -11.55 26.06
C ALA A 91 11.58 -11.63 24.58
N ARG A 92 10.71 -10.73 24.09
CA ARG A 92 10.28 -10.69 22.69
C ARG A 92 11.01 -9.56 21.95
N PRO A 93 11.67 -9.85 20.81
CA PRO A 93 12.38 -8.82 20.04
C PRO A 93 11.44 -7.83 19.34
N ALA A 94 10.14 -8.15 19.22
CA ALA A 94 9.16 -7.33 18.51
C ALA A 94 8.41 -6.35 19.43
N GLN A 95 8.05 -5.18 18.89
CA GLN A 95 7.21 -4.20 19.57
C GLN A 95 5.85 -4.82 19.95
N PRO A 96 5.46 -4.85 21.25
CA PRO A 96 4.24 -5.52 21.67
C PRO A 96 2.99 -4.73 21.24
N THR A 97 1.94 -5.45 20.87
CA THR A 97 0.59 -4.91 20.72
C THR A 97 -0.17 -5.03 22.03
N VAL A 98 -1.25 -4.26 22.20
CA VAL A 98 -2.14 -4.41 23.36
C VAL A 98 -2.68 -5.84 23.51
N GLU A 99 -2.98 -6.53 22.41
CA GLU A 99 -3.49 -7.91 22.48
C GLU A 99 -2.41 -8.87 23.01
N ILE A 100 -1.16 -8.74 22.53
CA ILE A 100 -0.03 -9.56 23.00
C ILE A 100 0.18 -9.40 24.51
N VAL A 101 0.10 -8.17 25.02
CA VAL A 101 0.19 -7.91 26.47
C VAL A 101 -0.98 -8.55 27.21
N GLN A 102 -2.19 -8.47 26.66
CA GLN A 102 -3.37 -9.08 27.30
C GLN A 102 -3.31 -10.60 27.33
N ASP A 103 -2.88 -11.24 26.23
CA ASP A 103 -2.68 -12.69 26.17
C ASP A 103 -1.61 -13.14 27.19
N ALA A 104 -0.56 -12.34 27.36
CA ALA A 104 0.47 -12.60 28.38
C ALA A 104 -0.07 -12.46 29.82
N VAL A 105 -0.97 -11.51 30.08
CA VAL A 105 -1.67 -11.41 31.38
C VAL A 105 -2.51 -12.65 31.64
N GLU A 106 -3.30 -13.10 30.65
CA GLU A 106 -4.13 -14.30 30.76
C GLU A 106 -3.31 -15.55 31.07
N LEU A 107 -2.23 -15.76 30.31
CA LEU A 107 -1.32 -16.89 30.52
C LEU A 107 -0.64 -16.83 31.89
N THR A 108 -0.22 -15.63 32.33
CA THR A 108 0.44 -15.45 33.63
C THR A 108 -0.50 -15.76 34.78
N LEU A 109 -1.76 -15.33 34.71
CA LEU A 109 -2.78 -15.65 35.71
C LEU A 109 -3.06 -17.16 35.76
N GLN A 110 -3.18 -17.82 34.60
CA GLN A 110 -3.35 -19.28 34.55
C GLN A 110 -2.16 -20.02 35.14
N ALA A 111 -0.93 -19.63 34.77
CA ALA A 111 0.30 -20.25 35.25
C ALA A 111 0.53 -20.05 36.76
N ALA A 112 0.01 -18.96 37.33
CA ALA A 112 0.03 -18.70 38.77
C ALA A 112 -1.08 -19.43 39.56
N GLY A 113 -1.91 -20.25 38.89
CA GLY A 113 -3.04 -20.94 39.51
C GLY A 113 -4.25 -20.04 39.77
N GLU A 114 -4.25 -18.80 39.28
CA GLU A 114 -5.32 -17.82 39.43
C GLU A 114 -6.45 -18.03 38.41
N PHE A 115 -6.94 -19.27 38.28
CA PHE A 115 -7.83 -19.69 37.20
C PHE A 115 -9.12 -18.86 37.11
N GLU A 116 -9.73 -18.56 38.26
CA GLU A 116 -10.94 -17.77 38.30
C GLU A 116 -10.68 -16.30 37.91
N ALA A 117 -9.53 -15.73 38.29
CA ALA A 117 -9.15 -14.38 37.87
C ALA A 117 -8.82 -14.34 36.37
N ALA A 118 -8.13 -15.35 35.84
CA ALA A 118 -7.89 -15.51 34.40
C ALA A 118 -9.22 -15.57 33.63
N LYS A 119 -10.17 -16.39 34.08
CA LYS A 119 -11.51 -16.49 33.46
C LYS A 119 -12.26 -15.16 33.49
N ALA A 120 -12.25 -14.46 34.63
CA ALA A 120 -12.89 -13.16 34.76
C ALA A 120 -12.24 -12.11 33.85
N TYR A 121 -10.92 -12.12 33.72
CA TYR A 121 -10.17 -11.23 32.84
C TYR A 121 -10.50 -11.49 31.36
N ILE A 122 -10.58 -12.76 30.94
CA ILE A 122 -10.99 -13.17 29.59
C ILE A 122 -12.41 -12.68 29.28
N LEU A 123 -13.36 -12.91 30.21
CA LEU A 123 -14.75 -12.48 30.04
C LEU A 123 -14.86 -10.96 29.96
N TYR A 124 -14.14 -10.22 30.80
CA TYR A 124 -14.08 -8.75 30.76
C TYR A 124 -13.52 -8.25 29.42
N ARG A 125 -12.47 -8.90 28.88
CA ARG A 125 -11.90 -8.57 27.57
C ARG A 125 -12.91 -8.80 26.45
N ALA A 126 -13.62 -9.93 26.47
CA ALA A 126 -14.66 -10.28 25.50
C ALA A 126 -15.84 -9.31 25.55
N GLU A 127 -16.32 -8.98 26.76
CA GLU A 127 -17.41 -8.03 26.97
C GLU A 127 -17.02 -6.61 26.52
N HIS A 128 -15.81 -6.14 26.85
CA HIS A 128 -15.33 -4.87 26.33
C HIS A 128 -15.03 -4.90 24.83
N ALA A 129 -14.75 -6.06 24.23
CA ALA A 129 -14.68 -6.19 22.77
C ALA A 129 -16.07 -6.00 22.14
N LYS A 130 -17.11 -6.58 22.75
CA LYS A 130 -18.51 -6.40 22.35
C LYS A 130 -18.99 -4.96 22.55
N GLN A 131 -18.75 -4.36 23.71
CA GLN A 131 -19.10 -2.96 23.98
C GLN A 131 -18.37 -1.97 23.06
N ARG A 132 -17.18 -2.33 22.56
CA ARG A 132 -16.49 -1.53 21.54
C ARG A 132 -17.21 -1.58 20.19
N GLN A 133 -17.94 -2.65 19.88
CA GLN A 133 -18.82 -2.72 18.71
C GLN A 133 -20.08 -1.88 18.92
N GLU A 134 -20.54 -1.72 20.17
CA GLU A 134 -21.76 -1.00 20.55
C GLU A 134 -21.52 0.46 20.99
N ARG A 135 -20.27 0.96 20.91
CA ARG A 135 -19.92 2.30 21.41
C ARG A 135 -20.67 3.37 20.61
N PRO A 136 -21.40 4.29 21.26
CA PRO A 136 -22.14 5.32 20.56
C PRO A 136 -21.17 6.23 19.80
N VAL A 137 -21.43 6.43 18.51
CA VAL A 137 -20.68 7.38 17.67
C VAL A 137 -20.79 8.78 18.30
N PRO A 138 -19.70 9.56 18.47
CA PRO A 138 -19.82 10.91 19.03
C PRO A 138 -20.71 11.82 18.17
N ASP A 139 -21.45 12.76 18.77
CA ASP A 139 -22.40 13.62 18.03
C ASP A 139 -21.72 14.47 16.96
N GLN A 140 -20.52 14.97 17.21
CA GLN A 140 -19.73 15.69 16.21
C GLN A 140 -19.42 14.82 14.98
N VAL A 141 -19.19 13.52 15.17
CA VAL A 141 -18.95 12.57 14.07
C VAL A 141 -20.24 12.30 13.31
N ARG A 142 -21.37 12.12 14.02
CA ARG A 142 -22.69 12.00 13.38
C ARG A 142 -23.01 13.23 12.53
N ALA A 143 -22.81 14.43 13.06
CA ALA A 143 -23.09 15.68 12.36
C ALA A 143 -22.25 15.82 11.08
N ALA A 144 -20.94 15.58 11.15
CA ALA A 144 -20.05 15.68 9.99
C ALA A 144 -20.42 14.69 8.88
N PHE A 145 -20.82 13.46 9.24
CA PHE A 145 -21.25 12.45 8.27
C PHE A 145 -22.64 12.76 7.70
N ALA A 146 -23.56 13.32 8.51
CA ALA A 146 -24.89 13.74 8.05
C ALA A 146 -24.82 14.91 7.07
N GLU A 147 -23.90 15.85 7.27
CA GLU A 147 -23.64 16.95 6.33
C GLU A 147 -23.11 16.42 5.00
N ALA A 148 -22.09 15.56 5.04
CA ALA A 148 -21.51 14.96 3.85
C ALA A 148 -22.48 14.03 3.10
N ASP A 149 -23.46 13.44 3.81
CA ASP A 149 -24.46 12.56 3.21
C ASP A 149 -25.34 13.26 2.18
N ARG A 150 -25.57 14.57 2.37
CA ARG A 150 -26.37 15.39 1.45
C ARG A 150 -25.77 15.50 0.05
N VAL A 151 -24.48 15.21 -0.08
CA VAL A 151 -23.72 15.37 -1.32
C VAL A 151 -23.78 14.13 -2.20
N PHE A 152 -24.07 12.95 -1.64
CA PHE A 152 -24.09 11.70 -2.40
C PHE A 152 -25.46 11.49 -3.08
N PRO A 153 -25.52 11.42 -4.42
CA PRO A 153 -26.78 11.16 -5.11
C PRO A 153 -27.35 9.76 -4.85
N THR A 154 -26.48 8.78 -4.58
CA THR A 154 -26.88 7.37 -4.40
C THR A 154 -26.13 6.67 -3.27
N PRO A 155 -26.72 5.64 -2.64
CA PRO A 155 -26.05 4.82 -1.63
C PRO A 155 -24.76 4.15 -2.14
N ILE A 156 -24.71 3.76 -3.42
CA ILE A 156 -23.53 3.10 -4.00
C ILE A 156 -22.34 4.06 -4.12
N GLN A 157 -22.58 5.33 -4.48
CA GLN A 157 -21.52 6.35 -4.52
C GLN A 157 -20.94 6.60 -3.12
N LYS A 158 -21.82 6.68 -2.11
CA LYS A 158 -21.41 6.80 -0.71
C LYS A 158 -20.55 5.61 -0.27
N PHE A 159 -20.99 4.39 -0.57
CA PHE A 159 -20.23 3.18 -0.26
C PHE A 159 -18.85 3.19 -0.94
N GLN A 160 -18.80 3.46 -2.25
CA GLN A 160 -17.55 3.53 -3.01
C GLN A 160 -16.59 4.56 -2.43
N PHE A 161 -17.08 5.73 -2.03
CA PHE A 161 -16.26 6.74 -1.38
C PHE A 161 -15.61 6.22 -0.09
N PHE A 162 -16.41 5.68 0.83
CA PHE A 162 -15.89 5.22 2.12
C PHE A 162 -14.98 4.01 2.01
N ASP A 163 -15.24 3.12 1.05
CA ASP A 163 -14.43 1.94 0.82
C ASP A 163 -13.09 2.27 0.12
N LYS A 164 -13.09 3.17 -0.87
CA LYS A 164 -11.94 3.37 -1.78
C LYS A 164 -11.14 4.65 -1.57
N TYR A 165 -11.76 5.76 -1.18
CA TYR A 165 -11.14 7.09 -1.24
C TYR A 165 -11.01 7.78 0.11
N SER A 166 -11.95 7.50 1.02
CA SER A 166 -11.97 8.04 2.37
C SER A 166 -10.82 7.44 3.21
N ARG A 167 -9.84 8.27 3.59
CA ARG A 167 -8.69 7.81 4.39
C ARG A 167 -9.03 7.82 5.87
N PHE A 168 -8.37 6.95 6.65
CA PHE A 168 -8.47 6.99 8.10
C PHE A 168 -7.60 8.11 8.66
N ASP A 169 -8.23 9.04 9.39
CA ASP A 169 -7.57 10.09 10.16
C ASP A 169 -7.33 9.55 11.59
N TYR A 170 -6.07 9.33 11.93
CA TYR A 170 -5.67 8.77 13.23
C TYR A 170 -5.85 9.75 14.39
N ASP A 171 -5.84 11.06 14.11
CA ASP A 171 -6.04 12.09 15.14
C ASP A 171 -7.52 12.20 15.48
N LYS A 172 -8.39 12.15 14.47
CA LYS A 172 -9.86 12.14 14.65
C LYS A 172 -10.43 10.76 14.98
N GLY A 173 -9.66 9.69 14.80
CA GLY A 173 -10.09 8.31 15.04
C GLY A 173 -11.24 7.84 14.15
N ARG A 174 -11.38 8.43 12.96
CA ARG A 174 -12.44 8.12 11.99
C ARG A 174 -11.95 8.30 10.56
N ARG A 175 -12.72 7.85 9.57
CA ARG A 175 -12.42 8.18 8.17
C ARG A 175 -12.82 9.61 7.82
N GLU A 176 -12.14 10.17 6.82
CA GLU A 176 -12.43 11.46 6.20
C GLU A 176 -13.85 11.49 5.60
N THR A 177 -14.57 12.61 5.74
CA THR A 177 -15.81 12.84 5.00
C THR A 177 -15.52 13.25 3.55
N TRP A 178 -16.55 13.27 2.70
CA TRP A 178 -16.38 13.70 1.31
C TRP A 178 -15.80 15.11 1.21
N ILE A 179 -16.33 16.03 2.01
CA ILE A 179 -15.88 17.43 2.07
C ILE A 179 -14.39 17.49 2.44
N GLU A 180 -13.98 16.78 3.51
CA GLU A 180 -12.58 16.75 3.94
C GLU A 180 -11.64 16.16 2.86
N THR A 181 -12.08 15.15 2.13
CA THR A 181 -11.31 14.56 1.02
C THR A 181 -11.16 15.54 -0.15
N VAL A 182 -12.23 16.26 -0.52
CA VAL A 182 -12.18 17.27 -1.58
C VAL A 182 -11.28 18.44 -1.17
N ASP A 183 -11.41 18.93 0.06
CA ASP A 183 -10.57 20.01 0.59
C ASP A 183 -9.08 19.63 0.54
N ARG A 184 -8.75 18.39 0.94
CA ARG A 184 -7.39 17.85 0.85
C ARG A 184 -6.88 17.80 -0.60
N ALA A 185 -7.72 17.36 -1.54
CA ALA A 185 -7.34 17.26 -2.95
C ALA A 185 -7.11 18.64 -3.59
N VAL A 186 -8.01 19.60 -3.35
CA VAL A 186 -7.90 20.97 -3.89
C VAL A 186 -6.71 21.70 -3.28
N SER A 187 -6.50 21.57 -1.97
CA SER A 187 -5.33 22.16 -1.29
C SER A 187 -4.03 21.61 -1.86
N PHE A 188 -3.97 20.31 -2.17
CA PHE A 188 -2.80 19.69 -2.77
C PHE A 188 -2.58 20.13 -4.22
N LEU A 189 -3.64 20.32 -5.01
CA LEU A 189 -3.52 20.92 -6.35
C LEU A 189 -2.97 22.34 -6.28
N HIS A 190 -3.46 23.16 -5.34
CA HIS A 190 -2.94 24.50 -5.12
C HIS A 190 -1.44 24.47 -4.78
N GLU A 191 -1.03 23.60 -3.85
CA GLU A 191 0.38 23.37 -3.51
C GLU A 191 1.22 22.97 -4.74
N LEU A 192 0.71 22.08 -5.59
CA LEU A 192 1.41 21.65 -6.80
C LEU A 192 1.60 22.80 -7.79
N VAL A 193 0.59 23.65 -7.99
CA VAL A 193 0.73 24.82 -8.86
C VAL A 193 1.79 25.76 -8.30
N GLN A 194 1.69 26.14 -7.02
CA GLN A 194 2.65 27.04 -6.40
C GLN A 194 4.08 26.47 -6.45
N THR A 195 4.26 25.18 -6.13
CA THR A 195 5.59 24.56 -6.06
C THR A 195 6.23 24.40 -7.45
N ASN A 196 5.45 24.09 -8.49
CA ASN A 196 6.00 23.81 -9.83
C ASN A 196 6.06 25.04 -10.73
N THR A 197 5.20 26.04 -10.53
CA THR A 197 5.12 27.21 -11.44
C THR A 197 5.28 28.55 -10.73
N GLY A 198 5.12 28.60 -9.40
CA GLY A 198 5.09 29.84 -8.63
C GLY A 198 3.84 30.70 -8.89
N ALA A 199 2.89 30.22 -9.68
CA ALA A 199 1.68 30.97 -10.03
C ALA A 199 0.64 30.92 -8.91
N ASP A 200 -0.03 32.05 -8.68
CA ASP A 200 -1.29 32.10 -7.94
C ASP A 200 -2.43 32.19 -8.95
N LEU A 201 -3.33 31.20 -8.92
CA LEU A 201 -4.49 31.14 -9.80
C LEU A 201 -5.73 31.81 -9.20
N GLY A 202 -5.62 32.38 -7.99
CA GLY A 202 -6.68 33.06 -7.28
C GLY A 202 -7.63 32.13 -6.53
N SER A 203 -8.12 32.59 -5.37
CA SER A 203 -9.03 31.82 -4.50
C SER A 203 -10.36 31.47 -5.17
N GLU A 204 -10.84 32.32 -6.08
CA GLU A 204 -12.10 32.10 -6.79
C GLU A 204 -12.06 30.84 -7.68
N LEU A 205 -10.91 30.58 -8.34
CA LEU A 205 -10.75 29.39 -9.16
C LEU A 205 -10.76 28.12 -8.30
N TYR A 206 -10.05 28.14 -7.17
CA TYR A 206 -10.02 26.98 -6.27
C TYR A 206 -11.37 26.72 -5.61
N GLU A 207 -12.16 27.75 -5.30
CA GLU A 207 -13.53 27.57 -4.80
C GLU A 207 -14.47 27.04 -5.89
N ARG A 208 -14.31 27.50 -7.14
CA ARG A 208 -15.02 26.93 -8.31
C ARG A 208 -14.68 25.45 -8.47
N LEU A 209 -13.39 25.10 -8.45
CA LEU A 209 -12.92 23.72 -8.56
C LEU A 209 -13.48 22.85 -7.43
N ARG A 210 -13.37 23.32 -6.19
CA ARG A 210 -13.90 22.66 -4.99
C ARG A 210 -15.39 22.35 -5.12
N ARG A 211 -16.20 23.35 -5.49
CA ARG A 211 -17.65 23.18 -5.70
C ARG A 211 -17.96 22.15 -6.77
N MET A 212 -17.26 22.19 -7.91
CA MET A 212 -17.49 21.27 -9.03
C MET A 212 -17.17 19.82 -8.68
N ILE A 213 -16.15 19.59 -7.86
CA ILE A 213 -15.82 18.25 -7.34
C ILE A 213 -16.86 17.81 -6.31
N LEU A 214 -17.23 18.68 -5.35
CA LEU A 214 -18.24 18.37 -4.34
C LEU A 214 -19.55 17.90 -5.00
N GLU A 215 -20.03 18.64 -6.01
CA GLU A 215 -21.27 18.34 -6.75
C GLU A 215 -21.13 17.20 -7.79
N MET A 216 -19.94 16.61 -7.90
CA MET A 216 -19.61 15.55 -8.88
C MET A 216 -19.93 15.97 -10.32
N LYS A 217 -19.63 17.23 -10.66
CA LYS A 217 -19.80 17.81 -11.99
C LYS A 217 -18.52 17.73 -12.81
N SER A 218 -17.37 17.96 -12.18
CA SER A 218 -16.04 17.70 -12.73
C SER A 218 -15.20 17.01 -11.66
N MET A 219 -14.47 15.98 -12.04
CA MET A 219 -13.77 15.09 -11.12
C MET A 219 -12.31 14.95 -11.54
N PRO A 220 -11.35 15.07 -10.61
CA PRO A 220 -9.97 14.70 -10.90
C PRO A 220 -9.85 13.18 -10.99
N SER A 221 -8.64 12.70 -11.26
CA SER A 221 -8.33 11.28 -11.13
C SER A 221 -8.72 10.78 -9.75
N MET A 222 -9.31 9.58 -9.68
CA MET A 222 -9.65 8.94 -8.41
C MET A 222 -8.40 8.68 -7.56
N ARG A 223 -7.22 8.59 -8.18
CA ARG A 223 -5.93 8.48 -7.51
C ARG A 223 -5.56 9.76 -6.77
N LEU A 224 -5.82 10.93 -7.35
CA LEU A 224 -5.62 12.21 -6.66
C LEU A 224 -6.48 12.27 -5.38
N LEU A 225 -7.77 11.94 -5.47
CA LEU A 225 -8.65 11.92 -4.30
C LEU A 225 -8.11 10.97 -3.19
N ALA A 226 -7.64 9.79 -3.59
CA ALA A 226 -7.10 8.81 -2.66
C ALA A 226 -5.73 9.20 -2.05
N MET A 227 -4.86 9.88 -2.80
CA MET A 227 -3.42 9.99 -2.46
C MET A 227 -2.91 11.40 -2.23
N ALA A 228 -3.69 12.45 -2.56
CA ALA A 228 -3.30 13.84 -2.34
C ALA A 228 -2.79 14.09 -0.92
N GLY A 229 -1.69 14.83 -0.81
CA GLY A 229 -0.99 15.11 0.45
C GLY A 229 0.25 14.22 0.66
N PRO A 230 0.53 13.75 1.89
CA PRO A 230 1.78 13.06 2.21
C PRO A 230 2.17 11.86 1.29
N PRO A 231 1.24 11.01 0.83
CA PRO A 231 1.57 9.92 -0.09
C PRO A 231 2.10 10.43 -1.43
N ALA A 232 1.40 11.40 -2.01
CA ALA A 232 1.77 12.02 -3.29
C ALA A 232 3.07 12.83 -3.20
N ARG A 233 3.39 13.45 -2.06
CA ARG A 233 4.68 14.13 -1.84
C ARG A 233 5.85 13.16 -1.76
N ARG A 234 5.65 11.98 -1.16
CA ARG A 234 6.68 10.94 -1.09
C ARG A 234 6.95 10.34 -2.47
N ASP A 235 5.91 10.18 -3.27
CA ASP A 235 5.93 9.49 -4.55
C ASP A 235 4.75 9.97 -5.40
N ASN A 236 5.03 10.87 -6.34
CA ASN A 236 4.02 11.48 -7.20
C ASN A 236 3.41 10.49 -8.21
N THR A 237 4.03 9.34 -8.46
CA THR A 237 3.41 8.28 -9.27
C THR A 237 2.07 7.84 -8.69
N SER A 238 1.87 8.00 -7.38
CA SER A 238 0.63 7.62 -6.70
C SER A 238 -0.61 8.43 -7.10
N ILE A 239 -0.48 9.59 -7.77
CA ILE A 239 -1.63 10.38 -8.25
C ILE A 239 -1.97 10.13 -9.74
N TYR A 240 -1.13 9.37 -10.45
CA TYR A 240 -1.40 8.90 -11.80
C TYR A 240 -2.08 7.53 -11.77
N ASN A 241 -3.00 7.29 -12.72
CA ASN A 241 -3.75 6.03 -12.75
C ASN A 241 -2.95 4.89 -13.38
N CYS A 242 -2.28 5.17 -14.49
CA CYS A 242 -1.58 4.20 -15.29
C CYS A 242 -0.34 4.80 -15.95
N SER A 243 0.58 3.94 -16.39
CA SER A 243 1.74 4.25 -17.21
C SER A 243 1.89 3.29 -18.39
N ALA A 244 2.88 3.54 -19.25
CA ALA A 244 3.30 2.57 -20.25
C ALA A 244 4.83 2.55 -20.47
N LEU A 245 5.42 1.38 -20.66
CA LEU A 245 6.87 1.22 -20.89
C LEU A 245 7.25 0.07 -21.83
N PRO A 246 8.30 0.20 -22.65
CA PRO A 246 8.88 -0.94 -23.35
C PRO A 246 9.67 -1.82 -22.37
N VAL A 247 9.67 -3.14 -22.58
CA VAL A 247 10.54 -4.07 -21.84
C VAL A 247 11.83 -4.24 -22.64
N ASP A 248 12.73 -3.27 -22.51
CA ASP A 248 13.98 -3.16 -23.28
C ASP A 248 15.26 -3.32 -22.42
N SER A 249 15.12 -3.40 -21.11
CA SER A 249 16.23 -3.46 -20.16
C SER A 249 15.80 -4.00 -18.80
N ILE A 250 16.76 -4.36 -17.95
CA ILE A 250 16.50 -4.79 -16.56
C ILE A 250 15.73 -3.72 -15.78
N GLU A 251 15.97 -2.45 -16.07
CA GLU A 251 15.29 -1.32 -15.40
C GLU A 251 13.78 -1.34 -15.66
N ALA A 252 13.31 -1.88 -16.78
CA ALA A 252 11.88 -1.99 -17.07
C ALA A 252 11.13 -2.78 -15.98
N PHE A 253 11.71 -3.88 -15.48
CA PHE A 253 11.12 -4.68 -14.40
C PHE A 253 11.11 -3.92 -13.06
N CYS A 254 12.18 -3.15 -12.79
CA CYS A 254 12.33 -2.35 -11.58
C CYS A 254 11.33 -1.19 -11.55
N GLU A 255 11.24 -0.45 -12.65
CA GLU A 255 10.28 0.65 -12.83
C GLU A 255 8.85 0.15 -12.74
N ALA A 256 8.53 -0.95 -13.42
CA ALA A 256 7.19 -1.52 -13.35
C ALA A 256 6.81 -1.95 -11.93
N LEU A 257 7.75 -2.50 -11.15
CA LEU A 257 7.52 -2.84 -9.74
C LEU A 257 7.19 -1.59 -8.92
N LEU A 258 8.01 -0.54 -9.04
CA LEU A 258 7.80 0.73 -8.32
C LEU A 258 6.47 1.38 -8.67
N ILE A 259 6.15 1.45 -9.97
CA ILE A 259 4.89 2.03 -10.46
C ILE A 259 3.69 1.23 -9.92
N SER A 260 3.78 -0.10 -9.97
CA SER A 260 2.74 -0.98 -9.45
C SER A 260 2.56 -0.84 -7.93
N MET A 261 3.66 -0.72 -7.17
CA MET A 261 3.65 -0.46 -5.72
C MET A 261 3.16 0.96 -5.37
N ALA A 262 3.19 1.91 -6.31
CA ALA A 262 2.51 3.20 -6.20
C ALA A 262 0.99 3.11 -6.43
N GLY A 263 0.49 1.93 -6.82
CA GLY A 263 -0.92 1.68 -7.10
C GLY A 263 -1.37 2.17 -8.47
N CYS A 264 -0.41 2.33 -9.40
CA CYS A 264 -0.58 2.75 -10.78
C CYS A 264 -0.50 1.52 -11.70
N GLY A 265 -1.40 1.41 -12.68
CA GLY A 265 -1.39 0.31 -13.65
C GLY A 265 -0.25 0.45 -14.68
N VAL A 266 0.22 -0.65 -15.24
CA VAL A 266 1.38 -0.65 -16.16
C VAL A 266 1.02 -1.32 -17.47
N GLY A 267 0.98 -0.55 -18.55
CA GLY A 267 1.08 -1.10 -19.89
C GLY A 267 2.54 -1.37 -20.23
N PHE A 268 2.82 -2.52 -20.82
CA PHE A 268 4.18 -2.84 -21.23
C PHE A 268 4.22 -3.49 -22.60
N SER A 269 5.32 -3.33 -23.33
CA SER A 269 5.53 -4.02 -24.61
C SER A 269 6.69 -4.99 -24.53
N VAL A 270 6.43 -6.23 -24.94
CA VAL A 270 7.42 -7.30 -25.09
C VAL A 270 7.66 -7.64 -26.57
N GLU A 271 7.30 -6.74 -27.49
CA GLU A 271 7.69 -6.85 -28.90
C GLU A 271 9.20 -7.16 -29.00
N SER A 272 9.56 -8.06 -29.91
CA SER A 272 10.91 -8.55 -30.21
C SER A 272 11.96 -7.43 -30.23
N ARG A 273 11.67 -6.34 -30.95
CA ARG A 273 12.53 -5.14 -31.04
C ARG A 273 12.91 -4.49 -29.69
N TYR A 274 12.15 -4.75 -28.62
CA TYR A 274 12.52 -4.32 -27.27
C TYR A 274 13.29 -5.41 -26.54
N VAL A 275 12.78 -6.64 -26.55
CA VAL A 275 13.36 -7.76 -25.79
C VAL A 275 14.74 -8.17 -26.33
N GLU A 276 15.00 -7.97 -27.61
CA GLU A 276 16.30 -8.21 -28.23
C GLU A 276 17.42 -7.27 -27.73
N ASN A 277 17.07 -6.17 -27.04
CA ASN A 277 18.05 -5.26 -26.45
C ASN A 277 18.67 -5.80 -25.15
N PHE A 278 18.12 -6.87 -24.58
CA PHE A 278 18.71 -7.51 -23.41
C PHE A 278 20.03 -8.21 -23.77
N PRO A 279 21.03 -8.18 -22.87
CA PRO A 279 22.25 -8.94 -23.08
C PRO A 279 21.95 -10.45 -23.09
N ARG A 280 22.79 -11.22 -23.78
CA ARG A 280 22.77 -12.68 -23.69
C ARG A 280 23.00 -13.13 -22.24
N VAL A 281 22.19 -14.08 -21.76
CA VAL A 281 22.36 -14.65 -20.41
C VAL A 281 23.64 -15.50 -20.38
N GLN A 282 24.58 -15.14 -19.52
CA GLN A 282 25.83 -15.88 -19.38
C GLN A 282 25.60 -17.21 -18.64
N ARG A 283 26.42 -18.22 -18.94
CA ARG A 283 26.41 -19.48 -18.20
C ARG A 283 26.89 -19.25 -16.76
N GLN A 284 26.25 -19.94 -15.82
CA GLN A 284 26.60 -19.88 -14.41
C GLN A 284 28.04 -20.36 -14.19
N ARG A 285 28.83 -19.53 -13.51
CA ARG A 285 30.27 -19.76 -13.30
C ARG A 285 30.56 -20.66 -12.08
N GLY A 286 29.55 -20.96 -11.26
CA GLY A 286 29.70 -21.80 -10.06
C GLY A 286 30.53 -21.16 -8.94
N GLY A 287 30.56 -19.82 -8.87
CA GLY A 287 31.26 -19.06 -7.83
C GLY A 287 30.48 -18.95 -6.52
N VAL A 288 31.01 -18.16 -5.57
CA VAL A 288 30.33 -17.86 -4.30
C VAL A 288 29.03 -17.12 -4.56
N THR A 289 27.92 -17.63 -4.03
CA THR A 289 26.61 -16.97 -4.07
C THR A 289 26.66 -15.68 -3.26
N LEU A 290 26.33 -14.56 -3.91
CA LEU A 290 26.22 -13.27 -3.22
C LEU A 290 25.09 -13.33 -2.19
N ARG A 291 25.20 -12.58 -1.10
CA ARG A 291 24.12 -12.41 -0.12
C ARG A 291 23.71 -10.95 -0.04
N HIS A 292 22.42 -10.68 -0.08
CA HIS A 292 21.88 -9.32 0.03
C HIS A 292 20.67 -9.27 0.95
N THR A 293 20.69 -8.33 1.90
CA THR A 293 19.54 -8.07 2.77
C THR A 293 18.64 -7.02 2.14
N VAL A 294 17.37 -7.34 1.96
CA VAL A 294 16.38 -6.48 1.31
C VAL A 294 15.84 -5.45 2.30
N GLU A 295 16.02 -4.17 1.98
CA GLU A 295 15.51 -3.05 2.78
C GLU A 295 13.95 -3.02 2.77
N ASP A 296 13.35 -2.61 3.88
CA ASP A 296 11.89 -2.49 4.08
C ASP A 296 11.24 -1.27 3.38
N SER A 297 11.56 -1.10 2.10
CA SER A 297 11.05 -0.03 1.24
C SER A 297 10.77 -0.51 -0.18
N ALA A 298 9.90 0.21 -0.91
CA ALA A 298 9.64 -0.11 -2.32
C ALA A 298 10.92 0.02 -3.17
N GLN A 299 11.77 0.98 -2.83
CA GLN A 299 13.08 1.18 -3.43
C GLN A 299 14.02 -0.01 -3.14
N GLY A 300 14.03 -0.53 -1.91
CA GLY A 300 14.75 -1.74 -1.54
C GLY A 300 14.32 -2.97 -2.34
N TRP A 301 13.00 -3.13 -2.54
CA TRP A 301 12.45 -4.19 -3.37
C TRP A 301 12.92 -4.08 -4.83
N ALA A 302 12.87 -2.88 -5.41
CA ALA A 302 13.37 -2.64 -6.76
C ALA A 302 14.89 -2.83 -6.88
N ALA A 303 15.66 -2.46 -5.85
CA ALA A 303 17.09 -2.70 -5.79
C ALA A 303 17.42 -4.20 -5.75
N ALA A 304 16.65 -5.00 -5.01
CA ALA A 304 16.78 -6.45 -5.01
C ALA A 304 16.49 -7.07 -6.39
N VAL A 305 15.44 -6.62 -7.08
CA VAL A 305 15.13 -7.06 -8.46
C VAL A 305 16.28 -6.71 -9.41
N ARG A 306 16.78 -5.47 -9.36
CA ARG A 306 17.91 -5.04 -10.19
C ARG A 306 19.13 -5.92 -9.96
N LEU A 307 19.53 -6.08 -8.70
CA LEU A 307 20.71 -6.85 -8.32
C LEU A 307 20.59 -8.33 -8.73
N GLY A 308 19.42 -8.94 -8.51
CA GLY A 308 19.12 -10.30 -8.93
C GLY A 308 19.27 -10.48 -10.43
N MET A 309 18.54 -9.66 -11.19
CA MET A 309 18.57 -9.72 -12.65
C MET A 309 19.98 -9.49 -13.20
N GLN A 310 20.71 -8.48 -12.75
CA GLN A 310 22.10 -8.24 -13.19
C GLN A 310 23.00 -9.45 -12.90
N THR A 311 22.94 -9.96 -11.67
CA THR A 311 23.77 -11.09 -11.23
C THR A 311 23.49 -12.35 -12.08
N TRP A 312 22.22 -12.67 -12.32
CA TRP A 312 21.84 -13.86 -13.10
C TRP A 312 22.23 -13.75 -14.57
N PHE A 313 22.10 -12.55 -15.17
CA PHE A 313 22.54 -12.31 -16.55
C PHE A 313 24.06 -12.40 -16.72
N GLU A 314 24.84 -12.00 -15.71
CA GLU A 314 26.31 -12.01 -15.74
C GLU A 314 26.94 -13.38 -15.44
N GLY A 315 26.11 -14.38 -15.10
CA GLY A 315 26.52 -15.75 -14.83
C GLY A 315 26.89 -15.99 -13.36
N GLY A 316 26.43 -15.12 -12.46
CA GLY A 316 26.50 -15.30 -11.02
C GLY A 316 25.15 -15.71 -10.43
N ASP A 317 25.15 -15.91 -9.11
CA ASP A 317 23.94 -16.23 -8.35
C ASP A 317 23.90 -15.42 -7.04
N ILE A 318 22.70 -15.24 -6.50
CA ILE A 318 22.45 -14.42 -5.31
C ILE A 318 21.33 -14.99 -4.45
N ASP A 319 21.54 -14.90 -3.14
CA ASP A 319 20.59 -15.25 -2.09
C ASP A 319 20.11 -13.97 -1.37
N PHE A 320 18.81 -13.89 -1.12
CA PHE A 320 18.17 -12.70 -0.55
C PHE A 320 17.68 -12.96 0.87
N ASN A 321 18.15 -12.14 1.81
CA ASN A 321 17.60 -12.09 3.16
C ASN A 321 16.45 -11.07 3.24
N PHE A 322 15.31 -11.48 3.78
CA PHE A 322 14.11 -10.65 3.95
C PHE A 322 13.80 -10.27 5.41
N ASP A 323 14.70 -10.55 6.35
CA ASP A 323 14.47 -10.33 7.79
C ASP A 323 14.08 -8.87 8.14
N GLU A 324 14.56 -7.90 7.38
CA GLU A 324 14.23 -6.48 7.60
C GLU A 324 12.84 -6.11 7.05
N VAL A 325 12.30 -6.86 6.08
CA VAL A 325 11.02 -6.56 5.44
C VAL A 325 9.87 -6.81 6.41
N ARG A 326 9.01 -5.80 6.59
CA ARG A 326 7.91 -5.87 7.56
C ARG A 326 6.98 -7.07 7.30
N PRO A 327 6.42 -7.69 8.35
CA PRO A 327 5.54 -8.84 8.21
C PRO A 327 4.21 -8.47 7.57
N ALA A 328 3.54 -9.49 7.01
CA ALA A 328 2.20 -9.36 6.45
C ALA A 328 1.20 -8.81 7.49
N GLY A 329 0.29 -7.93 7.05
CA GLY A 329 -0.68 -7.28 7.91
C GLY A 329 -0.21 -5.97 8.57
N SER A 330 1.08 -5.64 8.49
CA SER A 330 1.64 -4.39 9.03
C SER A 330 0.94 -3.16 8.42
N PRO A 331 0.48 -2.18 9.23
CA PRO A 331 -0.22 -1.00 8.71
C PRO A 331 0.67 -0.10 7.83
N LEU A 332 0.16 0.30 6.66
CA LEU A 332 0.83 1.26 5.78
C LEU A 332 0.28 2.66 6.07
N ARG A 333 0.87 3.37 7.03
CA ARG A 333 0.35 4.66 7.53
C ARG A 333 0.25 5.76 6.47
N THR A 334 1.22 5.84 5.57
CA THR A 334 1.23 6.88 4.53
C THR A 334 0.22 6.55 3.43
N LYS A 335 0.44 5.47 2.66
CA LYS A 335 -0.40 5.12 1.49
C LYS A 335 -1.76 4.51 1.87
N GLY A 336 -1.99 4.14 3.12
CA GLY A 336 -3.15 3.38 3.56
C GLY A 336 -3.03 1.88 3.27
N GLY A 337 -3.84 1.05 3.94
CA GLY A 337 -3.85 -0.41 3.76
C GLY A 337 -2.88 -1.17 4.66
N ARG A 338 -2.57 -2.42 4.27
CA ARG A 338 -1.71 -3.35 5.01
C ARG A 338 -0.66 -3.97 4.08
N ALA A 339 0.53 -4.19 4.62
CA ALA A 339 1.63 -4.85 3.93
C ALA A 339 1.30 -6.32 3.62
N SER A 340 1.81 -6.83 2.49
CA SER A 340 1.70 -8.24 2.09
C SER A 340 2.77 -9.13 2.72
N GLY A 341 3.78 -8.55 3.38
CA GLY A 341 4.97 -9.28 3.82
C GLY A 341 5.98 -9.51 2.68
N PRO A 342 7.10 -10.20 2.96
CA PRO A 342 8.15 -10.44 1.95
C PRO A 342 7.79 -11.52 0.92
N GLY A 343 6.84 -12.40 1.24
CA GLY A 343 6.51 -13.58 0.42
C GLY A 343 6.30 -13.30 -1.08
N PRO A 344 5.51 -12.28 -1.47
CA PRO A 344 5.31 -11.97 -2.89
C PRO A 344 6.59 -11.58 -3.63
N LEU A 345 7.50 -10.82 -2.99
CA LEU A 345 8.79 -10.46 -3.59
C LEU A 345 9.68 -11.70 -3.74
N HIS A 346 9.78 -12.52 -2.69
CA HIS A 346 10.55 -13.76 -2.74
C HIS A 346 10.11 -14.65 -3.90
N THR A 347 8.79 -14.90 -4.04
CA THR A 347 8.25 -15.70 -5.15
C THR A 347 8.55 -15.10 -6.52
N MET A 348 8.49 -13.76 -6.64
CA MET A 348 8.82 -13.08 -7.89
C MET A 348 10.31 -13.23 -8.25
N LEU A 349 11.22 -13.06 -7.28
CA LEU A 349 12.66 -13.20 -7.49
C LEU A 349 13.04 -14.62 -7.88
N GLU A 350 12.50 -15.64 -7.19
CA GLU A 350 12.73 -17.05 -7.54
C GLU A 350 12.22 -17.39 -8.94
N PHE A 351 11.04 -16.89 -9.30
CA PHE A 351 10.49 -17.08 -10.63
C PHE A 351 11.36 -16.41 -11.70
N ALA A 352 11.77 -15.16 -11.48
CA ALA A 352 12.63 -14.43 -12.40
C ALA A 352 13.98 -15.14 -12.57
N ARG A 353 14.59 -15.59 -11.47
CA ARG A 353 15.81 -16.41 -11.47
C ARG A 353 15.64 -17.64 -12.34
N ALA A 354 14.58 -18.42 -12.12
CA ALA A 354 14.34 -19.65 -12.89
C ALA A 354 14.20 -19.37 -14.39
N ARG A 355 13.48 -18.30 -14.77
CA ARG A 355 13.28 -17.93 -16.19
C ARG A 355 14.56 -17.43 -16.85
N VAL A 356 15.33 -16.59 -16.17
CA VAL A 356 16.63 -16.10 -16.69
C VAL A 356 17.60 -17.27 -16.83
N LEU A 357 17.75 -18.11 -15.81
CA LEU A 357 18.71 -19.22 -15.83
C LEU A 357 18.35 -20.34 -16.82
N ALA A 358 17.07 -20.49 -17.18
CA ALA A 358 16.65 -21.37 -18.27
C ALA A 358 17.16 -20.91 -19.65
N ARG A 359 17.63 -19.66 -19.77
CA ARG A 359 18.16 -19.07 -21.00
C ARG A 359 19.68 -18.97 -21.02
N GLN A 360 20.40 -19.67 -20.16
CA GLN A 360 21.87 -19.66 -20.18
C GLN A 360 22.46 -19.95 -21.57
N GLY A 361 23.27 -19.02 -22.06
CA GLY A 361 23.84 -19.06 -23.40
C GLY A 361 22.87 -18.61 -24.50
N MET A 362 21.72 -18.01 -24.20
CA MET A 362 20.72 -17.52 -25.15
C MET A 362 20.23 -16.12 -24.73
N HIS A 363 19.42 -15.47 -25.59
CA HIS A 363 18.70 -14.25 -25.24
C HIS A 363 17.35 -14.61 -24.58
N LEU A 364 16.77 -13.66 -23.84
CA LEU A 364 15.37 -13.78 -23.44
C LEU A 364 14.46 -13.75 -24.66
N ARG A 365 13.32 -14.43 -24.57
CA ARG A 365 12.24 -14.34 -25.55
C ARG A 365 11.14 -13.41 -25.04
N PRO A 366 10.29 -12.86 -25.92
CA PRO A 366 9.09 -12.11 -25.54
C PRO A 366 8.28 -12.75 -24.43
N ILE A 367 8.05 -14.07 -24.49
CA ILE A 367 7.29 -14.78 -23.46
C ILE A 367 7.98 -14.81 -22.10
N ASP A 368 9.32 -14.86 -22.05
CA ASP A 368 10.05 -14.89 -20.79
C ASP A 368 9.96 -13.51 -20.12
N ALA A 369 10.11 -12.44 -20.90
CA ALA A 369 9.92 -11.06 -20.45
C ALA A 369 8.47 -10.80 -19.98
N HIS A 370 7.48 -11.31 -20.71
CA HIS A 370 6.06 -11.26 -20.34
C HIS A 370 5.78 -11.96 -19.01
N ASP A 371 6.30 -13.18 -18.84
CA ASP A 371 6.13 -13.98 -17.64
C ASP A 371 6.76 -13.29 -16.40
N ILE A 372 7.96 -12.72 -16.55
CA ILE A 372 8.61 -11.94 -15.48
C ILE A 372 7.79 -10.68 -15.15
N MET A 373 7.30 -9.95 -16.16
CA MET A 373 6.45 -8.78 -15.95
C MET A 373 5.14 -9.12 -15.22
N CYS A 374 4.52 -10.24 -15.56
CA CYS A 374 3.33 -10.71 -14.85
C CYS A 374 3.63 -11.05 -13.38
N MET A 375 4.81 -11.58 -13.09
CA MET A 375 5.25 -11.81 -11.71
C MET A 375 5.59 -10.53 -10.95
N VAL A 376 6.12 -9.51 -11.62
CA VAL A 376 6.27 -8.15 -11.04
C VAL A 376 4.91 -7.62 -10.56
N GLY A 377 3.88 -7.73 -11.39
CA GLY A 377 2.53 -7.32 -11.00
C GLY A 377 1.98 -8.09 -9.79
N ASN A 378 2.36 -9.37 -9.63
CA ASN A 378 1.94 -10.23 -8.52
C ASN A 378 2.64 -9.83 -7.22
N ALA A 379 3.90 -9.44 -7.29
CA ALA A 379 4.65 -8.95 -6.14
C ALA A 379 4.06 -7.65 -5.57
N ALA A 380 3.53 -6.78 -6.44
CA ALA A 380 2.96 -5.49 -6.05
C ALA A 380 1.56 -5.55 -5.41
N VAL A 381 1.01 -6.75 -5.14
CA VAL A 381 -0.33 -6.91 -4.53
C VAL A 381 -0.32 -6.49 -3.06
N SER A 382 -0.92 -5.34 -2.75
CA SER A 382 -1.10 -4.90 -1.36
C SER A 382 -2.21 -5.70 -0.67
N GLY A 383 -1.85 -6.42 0.40
CA GLY A 383 -2.79 -6.99 1.37
C GLY A 383 -3.79 -8.01 0.81
N GLY A 384 -3.52 -8.62 -0.35
CA GLY A 384 -4.38 -9.65 -0.95
C GLY A 384 -5.67 -9.15 -1.61
N VAL A 385 -5.87 -7.83 -1.74
CA VAL A 385 -7.17 -7.26 -2.20
C VAL A 385 -7.10 -6.65 -3.60
N ARG A 386 -5.93 -6.23 -4.09
CA ARG A 386 -5.83 -5.50 -5.38
C ARG A 386 -4.73 -6.07 -6.28
N ARG A 387 -5.13 -6.73 -7.37
CA ARG A 387 -4.25 -7.07 -8.49
C ARG A 387 -3.85 -5.78 -9.22
N THR A 388 -2.59 -5.68 -9.61
CA THR A 388 -2.12 -4.60 -10.49
C THR A 388 -2.82 -4.74 -11.84
N ALA A 389 -3.28 -3.64 -12.43
CA ALA A 389 -3.83 -3.68 -13.78
C ALA A 389 -2.68 -3.60 -14.78
N MET A 390 -2.52 -4.61 -15.64
CA MET A 390 -1.49 -4.61 -16.67
C MET A 390 -2.03 -4.96 -18.06
N ILE A 391 -1.34 -4.47 -19.09
CA ILE A 391 -1.53 -4.88 -20.49
C ILE A 391 -0.18 -5.21 -21.10
N SER A 392 -0.10 -6.32 -21.85
CA SER A 392 1.09 -6.75 -22.56
C SER A 392 0.88 -6.58 -24.06
N LEU A 393 1.65 -5.69 -24.68
CA LEU A 393 1.72 -5.54 -26.13
C LEU A 393 2.79 -6.48 -26.69
N PHE A 394 2.50 -7.18 -27.78
CA PHE A 394 3.42 -8.14 -28.40
C PHE A 394 3.27 -8.15 -29.93
N ASP A 395 4.26 -8.65 -30.66
CA ASP A 395 4.22 -8.70 -32.12
C ASP A 395 3.08 -9.59 -32.63
N TYR A 396 2.32 -9.14 -33.64
CA TYR A 396 1.19 -9.89 -34.19
C TYR A 396 1.53 -11.33 -34.61
N ASP A 397 2.73 -11.53 -35.15
CA ASP A 397 3.22 -12.81 -35.67
C ASP A 397 3.86 -13.71 -34.58
N ASP A 398 3.95 -13.26 -33.32
CA ASP A 398 4.45 -14.07 -32.20
C ASP A 398 3.36 -15.05 -31.72
N LEU A 399 3.35 -16.24 -32.31
CA LEU A 399 2.43 -17.32 -31.96
C LEU A 399 2.57 -17.79 -30.50
N GLU A 400 3.76 -17.74 -29.90
CA GLU A 400 3.96 -18.14 -28.52
C GLU A 400 3.24 -17.18 -27.58
N MET A 401 3.38 -15.88 -27.81
CA MET A 401 2.64 -14.84 -27.07
C MET A 401 1.14 -14.87 -27.37
N ARG A 402 0.75 -15.04 -28.63
CA ARG A 402 -0.65 -15.08 -29.07
C ARG A 402 -1.45 -16.19 -28.38
N LEU A 403 -0.82 -17.33 -28.15
CA LEU A 403 -1.45 -18.53 -27.58
C LEU A 403 -1.04 -18.77 -26.12
N CYS A 404 -0.27 -17.88 -25.48
CA CYS A 404 0.29 -18.14 -24.14
C CYS A 404 -0.78 -18.26 -23.04
N LYS A 405 -1.99 -17.77 -23.31
CA LYS A 405 -3.16 -17.87 -22.44
C LYS A 405 -4.21 -18.87 -22.97
N SER A 406 -3.94 -19.62 -24.03
CA SER A 406 -4.88 -20.64 -24.52
C SER A 406 -4.84 -21.92 -23.66
N GLY A 407 -5.95 -22.66 -23.63
CA GLY A 407 -6.06 -23.93 -22.89
C GLY A 407 -5.86 -23.79 -21.38
N ASP A 408 -5.29 -24.82 -20.75
CA ASP A 408 -5.10 -24.94 -19.29
C ASP A 408 -3.84 -24.23 -18.77
N PHE A 409 -3.45 -23.11 -19.39
CA PHE A 409 -2.24 -22.37 -19.02
C PHE A 409 -2.18 -22.01 -17.52
N GLU A 410 -3.32 -21.87 -16.84
CA GLU A 410 -3.43 -21.49 -15.42
C GLU A 410 -2.73 -22.48 -14.50
N ARG A 411 -2.70 -23.75 -14.88
CA ARG A 411 -2.11 -24.82 -14.07
C ARG A 411 -0.63 -24.56 -13.80
N ASP A 412 0.11 -24.15 -14.84
CA ASP A 412 1.57 -24.00 -14.78
C ASP A 412 2.03 -22.55 -14.95
N ASN A 413 1.15 -21.65 -15.44
CA ASN A 413 1.46 -20.25 -15.76
C ASN A 413 0.35 -19.28 -15.31
N SER A 414 -0.24 -19.52 -14.12
CA SER A 414 -1.29 -18.66 -13.54
C SER A 414 -0.91 -17.19 -13.43
N GLN A 415 0.39 -16.84 -13.38
CA GLN A 415 0.84 -15.45 -13.37
C GLN A 415 0.35 -14.65 -14.57
N ARG A 416 0.15 -15.27 -15.74
CA ARG A 416 -0.26 -14.57 -16.98
C ARG A 416 -1.66 -13.95 -16.88
N TRP A 417 -2.42 -14.24 -15.82
CA TRP A 417 -3.65 -13.52 -15.50
C TRP A 417 -3.46 -12.05 -15.11
N ASN A 418 -2.23 -11.63 -14.83
CA ASN A 418 -1.96 -10.26 -14.40
C ASN A 418 -2.06 -9.23 -15.53
N ALA A 419 -1.85 -9.68 -16.76
CA ALA A 419 -1.90 -8.83 -17.94
C ALA A 419 -2.97 -9.32 -18.91
N ASN A 420 -3.69 -8.37 -19.50
CA ASN A 420 -4.41 -8.64 -20.74
C ASN A 420 -3.44 -8.51 -21.91
N ASN A 421 -3.47 -9.41 -22.88
CA ASN A 421 -2.49 -9.45 -23.96
C ASN A 421 -3.10 -8.88 -25.24
N SER A 422 -2.42 -7.93 -25.89
CA SER A 422 -2.86 -7.32 -27.14
C SER A 422 -1.82 -7.45 -28.23
N ALA A 423 -2.23 -7.99 -29.37
CA ALA A 423 -1.40 -8.10 -30.56
C ALA A 423 -1.23 -6.72 -31.18
N VAL A 424 0.02 -6.35 -31.47
CA VAL A 424 0.35 -5.14 -32.17
C VAL A 424 0.30 -5.41 -33.67
N TRP A 425 -0.64 -4.77 -34.36
CA TRP A 425 -0.76 -4.93 -35.80
C TRP A 425 0.43 -4.33 -36.55
N PRO A 426 0.92 -5.02 -37.59
CA PRO A 426 2.05 -4.56 -38.38
C PRO A 426 1.70 -3.29 -39.17
N GLU A 427 2.70 -2.47 -39.50
CA GLU A 427 2.52 -1.21 -40.23
C GLU A 427 1.86 -1.39 -41.60
N ARG A 428 2.11 -2.54 -42.26
CA ARG A 428 1.45 -2.92 -43.52
C ARG A 428 -0.06 -3.13 -43.40
N GLY A 429 -0.61 -3.15 -42.19
CA GLY A 429 -1.98 -3.56 -41.90
C GLY A 429 -2.18 -5.08 -42.05
N LEU A 430 -3.41 -5.51 -41.75
CA LEU A 430 -3.83 -6.89 -41.90
C LEU A 430 -4.78 -7.04 -43.09
N ASP A 431 -4.69 -8.16 -43.79
CA ASP A 431 -5.71 -8.54 -44.77
C ASP A 431 -6.98 -9.09 -44.10
N GLN A 432 -8.02 -9.35 -44.91
CA GLN A 432 -9.30 -9.82 -44.39
C GLN A 432 -9.21 -11.17 -43.67
N ILE A 433 -8.34 -12.08 -44.13
CA ILE A 433 -8.16 -13.40 -43.52
C ILE A 433 -7.50 -13.24 -42.15
N GLN A 434 -6.45 -12.42 -42.07
CA GLN A 434 -5.74 -12.12 -40.83
C GLN A 434 -6.65 -11.45 -39.78
N VAL A 435 -7.53 -10.54 -40.21
CA VAL A 435 -8.53 -9.94 -39.31
C VAL A 435 -9.53 -11.00 -38.82
N ILE A 436 -10.00 -11.89 -39.68
CA ILE A 436 -10.89 -12.99 -39.29
C ILE A 436 -10.18 -13.92 -38.29
N GLU A 437 -8.91 -14.26 -38.52
CA GLU A 437 -8.09 -15.07 -37.62
C GLU A 437 -7.95 -14.41 -36.24
N GLN A 438 -7.65 -13.11 -36.18
CA GLN A 438 -7.59 -12.34 -34.94
C GLN A 438 -8.89 -12.46 -34.13
N VAL A 439 -10.05 -12.27 -34.79
CA VAL A 439 -11.36 -12.38 -34.12
C VAL A 439 -11.65 -13.83 -33.70
N LEU A 440 -11.30 -14.81 -34.54
CA LEU A 440 -11.48 -16.23 -34.22
C LEU A 440 -10.61 -16.64 -33.02
N ASP A 441 -9.41 -16.11 -32.87
CA ASP A 441 -8.55 -16.40 -31.72
C ASP A 441 -9.14 -15.85 -30.42
N MET A 442 -9.71 -14.64 -30.45
CA MET A 442 -10.47 -14.06 -29.33
C MET A 442 -11.63 -14.95 -28.87
N VAL A 443 -12.30 -15.61 -29.82
CA VAL A 443 -13.39 -16.54 -29.55
C VAL A 443 -12.85 -17.88 -29.04
N LYS A 444 -11.85 -18.46 -29.72
CA LYS A 444 -11.25 -19.76 -29.38
C LYS A 444 -10.56 -19.75 -28.02
N SER A 445 -9.97 -18.63 -27.62
CA SER A 445 -9.39 -18.47 -26.28
C SER A 445 -10.44 -18.46 -25.17
N GLN A 446 -11.72 -18.23 -25.51
CA GLN A 446 -12.85 -18.08 -24.59
C GLN A 446 -12.69 -16.93 -23.58
N ARG A 447 -11.86 -15.94 -23.92
CA ARG A 447 -11.51 -14.82 -23.03
C ARG A 447 -11.56 -13.45 -23.68
N GLY A 448 -11.83 -13.39 -24.99
CA GLY A 448 -11.73 -12.15 -25.75
C GLY A 448 -10.29 -11.71 -25.97
N GLU A 449 -9.32 -12.64 -25.91
CA GLU A 449 -7.90 -12.38 -26.10
C GLU A 449 -7.32 -13.13 -27.31
N PRO A 450 -6.30 -12.57 -27.99
CA PRO A 450 -5.64 -11.31 -27.67
C PRO A 450 -6.46 -10.08 -28.09
N GLY A 451 -6.31 -8.98 -27.36
CA GLY A 451 -6.77 -7.67 -27.79
C GLY A 451 -5.98 -7.14 -28.98
N ILE A 452 -6.32 -5.92 -29.41
CA ILE A 452 -5.74 -5.30 -30.60
C ILE A 452 -5.10 -3.97 -30.20
N PHE A 453 -3.87 -3.73 -30.66
CA PHE A 453 -3.25 -2.42 -30.64
C PHE A 453 -2.74 -2.05 -32.03
N ASN A 454 -3.38 -1.07 -32.68
CA ASN A 454 -2.91 -0.56 -33.96
C ASN A 454 -2.03 0.67 -33.74
N ARG A 455 -0.72 0.47 -33.70
CA ARG A 455 0.23 1.57 -33.48
C ARG A 455 0.22 2.59 -34.61
N GLN A 456 0.13 2.14 -35.86
CA GLN A 456 0.13 3.03 -37.00
C GLN A 456 -1.06 4.01 -36.94
N ALA A 457 -2.24 3.52 -36.57
CA ALA A 457 -3.41 4.37 -36.37
C ALA A 457 -3.20 5.48 -35.32
N THR A 458 -2.37 5.24 -34.29
CA THR A 458 -2.03 6.28 -33.30
C THR A 458 -1.20 7.42 -33.88
N LEU A 459 -0.39 7.12 -34.91
CA LEU A 459 0.42 8.11 -35.63
C LEU A 459 -0.43 8.83 -36.68
N ASP A 460 -1.25 8.09 -37.42
CA ASP A 460 -2.10 8.64 -38.49
C ASP A 460 -3.16 9.60 -37.94
N LEU A 461 -3.72 9.30 -36.77
CA LEU A 461 -4.75 10.10 -36.10
C LEU A 461 -4.14 11.17 -35.18
N GLN A 462 -2.82 11.36 -35.19
CA GLN A 462 -2.17 12.34 -34.35
C GLN A 462 -2.57 13.78 -34.77
N PRO A 463 -3.14 14.60 -33.86
CA PRO A 463 -3.54 15.96 -34.19
C PRO A 463 -2.31 16.86 -34.44
N GLU A 464 -2.43 17.84 -35.33
CA GLU A 464 -1.34 18.77 -35.72
C GLU A 464 -0.59 19.38 -34.53
N ARG A 465 -1.33 19.81 -33.49
CA ARG A 465 -0.75 20.38 -32.26
C ARG A 465 0.23 19.45 -31.53
N ARG A 466 0.18 18.13 -31.80
CA ARG A 466 1.06 17.10 -31.23
C ARG A 466 2.20 16.71 -32.17
N LYS A 467 2.05 16.88 -33.49
CA LYS A 467 3.10 16.56 -34.48
C LYS A 467 4.40 17.32 -34.23
N ARG A 468 4.31 18.56 -33.74
CA ARG A 468 5.47 19.40 -33.38
C ARG A 468 6.46 18.77 -32.38
N PHE A 469 6.03 17.76 -31.62
CA PHE A 469 6.88 17.08 -30.65
C PHE A 469 7.67 15.91 -31.24
N GLY A 470 7.41 15.51 -32.49
CA GLY A 470 8.23 14.53 -33.21
C GLY A 470 8.22 13.10 -32.66
N TYR A 471 7.21 12.71 -31.87
CA TYR A 471 7.09 11.33 -31.39
C TYR A 471 6.69 10.39 -32.52
N THR A 472 7.48 9.36 -32.73
CA THR A 472 7.30 8.35 -33.78
C THR A 472 6.75 7.03 -33.26
N GLU A 473 6.55 6.91 -31.95
CA GLU A 473 6.20 5.64 -31.34
C GLU A 473 5.38 5.83 -30.07
N TYR A 474 4.35 5.00 -29.95
CA TYR A 474 3.43 4.99 -28.83
C TYR A 474 3.11 3.57 -28.34
N LEU A 475 2.74 3.52 -27.07
CA LEU A 475 2.18 2.40 -26.34
C LEU A 475 0.79 2.82 -25.83
N THR A 476 0.19 2.00 -24.97
CA THR A 476 -1.06 2.34 -24.31
C THR A 476 -1.07 1.89 -22.86
N ASN A 477 -1.92 2.51 -22.05
CA ASN A 477 -2.17 2.10 -20.68
C ASN A 477 -3.08 0.84 -20.63
N PRO A 478 -3.24 0.18 -19.46
CA PRO A 478 -4.04 -1.05 -19.33
C PRO A 478 -5.47 -1.00 -19.84
N CYS A 479 -6.10 0.18 -19.83
CA CYS A 479 -7.48 0.36 -20.29
C CYS A 479 -7.58 0.75 -21.78
N GLY A 480 -6.45 1.04 -22.44
CA GLY A 480 -6.40 1.30 -23.88
C GLY A 480 -6.83 2.70 -24.32
N GLU A 481 -7.28 3.57 -23.42
CA GLU A 481 -7.87 4.87 -23.75
C GLU A 481 -6.85 5.98 -23.96
N ILE A 482 -5.61 5.82 -23.46
CA ILE A 482 -4.55 6.81 -23.60
C ILE A 482 -3.41 6.27 -24.46
N VAL A 483 -3.19 6.94 -25.59
CA VAL A 483 -1.98 6.80 -26.40
C VAL A 483 -0.81 7.41 -25.62
N LEU A 484 0.06 6.56 -25.08
CA LEU A 484 1.16 6.95 -24.21
C LEU A 484 2.50 6.87 -24.93
N ARG A 485 3.36 7.85 -24.66
CA ARG A 485 4.79 7.76 -25.00
C ARG A 485 5.44 6.67 -24.13
N LYS A 486 6.61 6.19 -24.54
CA LYS A 486 7.48 5.39 -23.66
C LYS A 486 7.69 6.12 -22.34
N TRP A 487 7.51 5.41 -21.22
CA TRP A 487 7.63 5.92 -19.85
C TRP A 487 6.62 7.04 -19.51
N GLY A 488 5.54 7.16 -20.28
CA GLY A 488 4.49 8.14 -20.06
C GLY A 488 3.49 7.69 -19.00
N PHE A 489 2.89 8.66 -18.30
CA PHE A 489 1.79 8.46 -17.37
C PHE A 489 0.49 9.01 -17.94
N CYS A 490 -0.65 8.36 -17.69
CA CYS A 490 -1.94 8.97 -17.95
C CYS A 490 -2.28 9.98 -16.85
N ASN A 491 -2.71 11.17 -17.28
CA ASN A 491 -3.19 12.22 -16.41
C ASN A 491 -4.65 12.49 -16.76
N LEU A 492 -5.56 12.08 -15.88
CA LEU A 492 -6.99 12.01 -16.17
C LEU A 492 -7.78 12.97 -15.29
N SER A 493 -8.75 13.63 -15.92
CA SER A 493 -9.87 14.32 -15.29
C SER A 493 -11.14 13.98 -16.07
N VAL A 494 -12.30 14.19 -15.47
CA VAL A 494 -13.59 13.82 -16.06
C VAL A 494 -14.58 14.97 -15.88
N ALA A 495 -15.14 15.45 -16.99
CA ALA A 495 -16.38 16.23 -16.99
C ALA A 495 -17.58 15.25 -17.00
N VAL A 496 -18.42 15.31 -15.96
CA VAL A 496 -19.55 14.38 -15.81
C VAL A 496 -20.75 14.91 -16.60
N ALA A 497 -20.96 14.37 -17.80
CA ALA A 497 -22.14 14.64 -18.62
C ALA A 497 -23.40 14.02 -18.01
N ARG A 498 -24.47 14.80 -17.92
CA ARG A 498 -25.80 14.42 -17.41
C ARG A 498 -26.87 14.77 -18.45
N SER A 499 -28.03 14.11 -18.35
CA SER A 499 -29.13 14.27 -19.33
C SER A 499 -29.71 15.68 -19.39
N ASP A 500 -29.54 16.46 -18.33
CA ASP A 500 -30.01 17.84 -18.18
C ASP A 500 -28.94 18.89 -18.51
N ASP A 501 -27.75 18.48 -18.95
CA ASP A 501 -26.70 19.43 -19.32
C ASP A 501 -27.03 20.18 -20.61
N THR A 502 -26.93 21.51 -20.55
CA THR A 502 -26.82 22.37 -21.72
C THR A 502 -25.38 22.43 -22.21
N PHE A 503 -25.17 22.89 -23.45
CA PHE A 503 -23.84 23.14 -24.00
C PHE A 503 -22.97 23.99 -23.06
N GLU A 504 -23.51 25.08 -22.50
CA GLU A 504 -22.75 25.95 -21.60
C GLU A 504 -22.41 25.26 -20.26
N SER A 505 -23.34 24.48 -19.70
CA SER A 505 -23.06 23.74 -18.47
C SER A 505 -22.01 22.65 -18.66
N LEU A 506 -22.00 21.97 -19.82
CA LEU A 506 -21.00 20.96 -20.13
C LEU A 506 -19.65 21.60 -20.43
N LYS A 507 -19.63 22.73 -21.15
CA LYS A 507 -18.43 23.52 -21.40
C LYS A 507 -17.78 23.98 -20.09
N ASP A 508 -18.56 24.46 -19.13
CA ASP A 508 -18.07 24.83 -17.79
C ASP A 508 -17.40 23.65 -17.08
N LYS A 509 -18.02 22.45 -17.12
CA LYS A 509 -17.42 21.22 -16.57
C LYS A 509 -16.10 20.86 -17.25
N VAL A 510 -16.03 21.01 -18.57
CA VAL A 510 -14.83 20.71 -19.37
C VAL A 510 -13.72 21.73 -19.14
N GLU A 511 -14.04 22.99 -18.90
CA GLU A 511 -13.03 24.03 -18.58
C GLU A 511 -12.40 23.79 -17.20
N VAL A 512 -13.19 23.27 -16.25
CA VAL A 512 -12.72 22.93 -14.90
C VAL A 512 -11.92 21.63 -14.86
N ALA A 513 -12.27 20.66 -15.72
CA ALA A 513 -11.56 19.38 -15.87
C ALA A 513 -10.21 19.56 -16.56
#